data_AF-A0A1W9LAB0-F1
#
_entry.id   AF-A0A1W9LAB0-F1
#
_cell.length_a   1.000
_cell.length_b   1.000
_cell.length_c   1.000
_cell.angle_alpha   90.00
_cell.angle_beta   90.00
_cell.angle_gamma   90.00
#
_symmetry.space_group_name_H-M   'P 1'
#
loop_
_entity.id
_entity.type
_entity.pdbx_description
1 polymer ?
#
loop_
_entity_poly.entity_id
_entity_poly.type
_entity_poly.pdbx_seq_one_letter_code
_entity_poly.pdbx_strand_id
1 'polypeptide(L)'
;MFSYLSKFLLLIALINLFSCASIGVTRSNFDRIDYGMSEQQVIAILGEPTKSTTVGGSTFGLGTIFGADTVSGTNMLWQTPMGTLITIQFVNSKVRLKTFTNQL
;
A
#
# COMPACT_ATOMS: atom_id res chain seq x y z
N MET A 1 18.52 20.15 -38.40
CA MET A 1 17.61 20.37 -37.25
C MET A 1 17.01 19.06 -36.71
N PHE A 2 16.75 18.03 -37.52
CA PHE A 2 16.13 16.76 -37.09
C PHE A 2 17.02 15.79 -36.28
N SER A 3 18.36 15.85 -36.37
CA SER A 3 19.25 14.94 -35.62
C SER A 3 19.30 15.20 -34.11
N TYR A 4 19.00 16.43 -33.66
CA TYR A 4 18.99 16.75 -32.23
C TYR A 4 17.72 16.28 -31.54
N LEU A 5 16.60 16.22 -32.27
CA LEU A 5 15.30 15.75 -31.76
C LEU A 5 15.33 14.25 -31.43
N SER A 6 16.01 13.44 -32.27
CA SER A 6 16.21 12.00 -32.05
C SER A 6 17.08 11.71 -30.81
N LYS A 7 18.14 12.50 -30.59
CA LYS A 7 18.99 12.37 -29.39
C LYS A 7 18.27 12.83 -28.11
N PHE A 8 17.38 13.83 -28.23
CA PHE A 8 16.58 14.33 -27.10
C PHE A 8 15.51 13.33 -26.66
N LEU A 9 14.85 12.66 -27.62
CA LEU A 9 13.92 11.56 -27.36
C LEU A 9 14.60 10.35 -26.69
N LEU A 10 15.84 10.05 -27.07
CA LEU A 10 16.62 8.97 -26.46
C LEU A 10 17.03 9.31 -25.01
N LEU A 11 17.30 10.58 -24.71
CA LEU A 11 17.62 11.04 -23.35
C LEU A 11 16.41 10.93 -22.40
N ILE A 12 15.20 11.24 -22.88
CA ILE A 12 13.96 11.14 -22.08
C ILE A 12 13.60 9.68 -21.80
N ALA A 13 13.88 8.76 -22.73
CA ALA A 13 13.67 7.33 -22.53
C ALA A 13 14.57 6.73 -21.43
N LEU A 14 15.81 7.22 -21.28
CA LEU A 14 16.75 6.75 -20.25
C LEU A 14 16.37 7.19 -18.82
N ILE A 15 15.63 8.29 -18.66
CA ILE A 15 15.24 8.81 -17.33
C ILE A 15 14.06 8.00 -16.74
N ASN A 16 13.29 7.29 -17.58
CA ASN A 16 12.14 6.49 -17.14
C ASN A 16 12.52 5.11 -16.57
N LEU A 17 13.78 4.69 -16.67
CA LEU A 17 14.25 3.38 -16.18
C LEU A 17 14.52 3.33 -14.66
N PHE A 18 14.42 4.45 -13.93
CA PHE A 18 14.72 4.50 -12.49
C PHE A 18 13.52 4.19 -11.57
N SER A 19 12.32 3.95 -12.09
CA SER A 19 11.13 3.73 -11.24
C SER A 19 10.86 2.26 -10.87
N CYS A 20 11.83 1.37 -11.00
CA CYS A 20 11.77 0.02 -10.42
C CYS A 20 12.67 -0.09 -9.17
N ALA A 21 12.78 0.98 -8.39
CA ALA A 21 13.43 0.95 -7.09
C ALA A 21 12.53 0.19 -6.11
N SER A 22 12.63 -1.14 -6.16
CA SER A 22 12.35 -2.09 -5.07
C SER A 22 11.41 -1.56 -4.00
N ILE A 23 10.15 -1.31 -4.37
CA ILE A 23 9.11 -1.01 -3.41
C ILE A 23 8.83 -2.34 -2.71
N GLY A 24 9.18 -2.42 -1.43
CA GLY A 24 9.24 -3.67 -0.71
C GLY A 24 8.83 -3.54 0.74
N VAL A 25 8.44 -4.67 1.32
CA VAL A 25 7.97 -4.85 2.69
C VAL A 25 9.17 -4.80 3.64
N THR A 26 9.65 -3.59 3.92
CA THR A 26 10.76 -3.36 4.84
C THR A 26 10.30 -2.58 6.05
N ARG A 27 11.06 -2.67 7.15
CA ARG A 27 10.76 -1.89 8.36
C ARG A 27 10.77 -0.38 8.09
N SER A 28 11.74 0.10 7.31
CA SER A 28 11.84 1.52 6.95
C SER A 28 10.61 2.02 6.18
N ASN A 29 10.09 1.23 5.22
CA ASN A 29 8.87 1.60 4.50
C ASN A 29 7.63 1.53 5.40
N PHE A 30 7.55 0.56 6.32
CA PHE A 30 6.47 0.51 7.32
C PHE A 30 6.44 1.73 8.24
N ASP A 31 7.61 2.20 8.69
CA ASP A 31 7.71 3.35 9.58
C ASP A 31 7.28 4.66 8.89
N ARG A 32 7.34 4.72 7.56
CA ARG A 32 6.83 5.85 6.75
C ARG A 32 5.31 5.89 6.61
N ILE A 33 4.59 4.84 7.04
CA ILE A 33 3.14 4.77 6.93
C ILE A 33 2.52 5.37 8.17
N ASP A 34 1.74 6.43 7.99
CA ASP A 34 1.03 7.08 9.07
C ASP A 34 -0.46 6.74 9.09
N TYR A 35 -1.05 6.88 10.27
CA TYR A 35 -2.49 6.83 10.42
C TYR A 35 -3.16 7.91 9.57
N GLY A 36 -4.27 7.58 8.94
CA GLY A 36 -4.99 8.51 8.07
C GLY A 36 -4.53 8.53 6.61
N MET A 37 -3.40 7.87 6.26
CA MET A 37 -2.98 7.72 4.86
C MET A 37 -4.01 6.95 4.03
N SER A 38 -4.08 7.25 2.73
CA SER A 38 -4.94 6.53 1.80
C SER A 38 -4.33 5.20 1.35
N GLU A 39 -5.16 4.31 0.80
CA GLU A 39 -4.70 3.04 0.23
C GLU A 39 -3.61 3.24 -0.83
N GLN A 40 -3.78 4.21 -1.73
CA GLN A 40 -2.82 4.51 -2.80
C GLN A 40 -1.48 5.03 -2.25
N GLN A 41 -1.51 5.83 -1.17
CA GLN A 41 -0.28 6.30 -0.52
C GLN A 41 0.48 5.14 0.11
N VAL A 42 -0.22 4.20 0.73
CA VAL A 42 0.39 2.99 1.30
C VAL A 42 0.96 2.11 0.20
N ILE A 43 0.23 1.90 -0.89
CA ILE A 43 0.70 1.12 -2.05
C ILE A 43 1.93 1.79 -2.69
N ALA A 44 2.00 3.11 -2.73
CA ALA A 44 3.19 3.81 -3.21
C ALA A 44 4.44 3.60 -2.32
N ILE A 45 4.25 3.25 -1.04
CA ILE A 45 5.34 3.04 -0.07
C ILE A 45 5.73 1.55 0.03
N LEU A 46 4.75 0.64 0.07
CA LEU A 46 4.94 -0.81 0.27
C LEU A 46 4.85 -1.65 -1.00
N GLY A 47 4.26 -1.10 -2.06
CA GLY A 47 4.00 -1.79 -3.31
C GLY A 47 2.62 -2.42 -3.30
N GLU A 48 2.34 -3.26 -4.30
CA GLU A 48 1.08 -3.98 -4.35
C GLU A 48 0.96 -4.97 -3.18
N PRO A 49 -0.20 -5.05 -2.51
CA PRO A 49 -0.43 -6.02 -1.45
C PRO A 49 -0.46 -7.43 -2.02
N THR A 50 0.11 -8.38 -1.28
CA THR A 50 0.02 -9.81 -1.60
C THR A 50 -1.42 -10.31 -1.50
N LYS A 51 -2.19 -9.74 -0.58
CA LYS A 51 -3.61 -10.03 -0.41
C LYS A 51 -4.38 -8.80 0.04
N SER A 52 -5.48 -8.50 -0.63
CA SER A 52 -6.44 -7.47 -0.21
C SER A 52 -7.79 -8.12 0.05
N THR A 53 -8.42 -7.78 1.17
CA THR A 53 -9.75 -8.24 1.54
C THR A 53 -10.57 -7.03 1.96
N THR A 54 -11.49 -6.63 1.09
CA THR A 54 -12.46 -5.59 1.41
C THR A 54 -13.64 -6.21 2.12
N VAL A 55 -13.85 -5.84 3.38
CA VAL A 55 -15.02 -6.25 4.16
C VAL A 55 -16.01 -5.09 4.10
N GLY A 56 -16.96 -5.20 3.18
CA GLY A 56 -18.11 -4.29 3.08
C GLY A 56 -19.27 -4.82 3.91
N GLY A 57 -19.75 -4.02 4.87
CA GLY A 57 -20.95 -4.33 5.64
C GLY A 57 -20.72 -5.16 6.89
N SER A 58 -21.24 -4.63 8.01
CA SER A 58 -21.58 -5.27 9.30
C SER A 58 -20.54 -6.16 10.02
N THR A 59 -19.37 -6.42 9.45
CA THR A 59 -18.52 -7.57 9.84
C THR A 59 -17.14 -7.16 10.40
N PHE A 60 -16.94 -5.88 10.73
CA PHE A 60 -15.94 -5.52 11.74
C PHE A 60 -16.54 -5.67 13.15
N GLY A 61 -17.01 -6.89 13.47
CA GLY A 61 -17.29 -7.40 14.81
C GLY A 61 -18.35 -6.72 15.70
N LEU A 62 -18.78 -5.48 15.44
CA LEU A 62 -19.59 -4.68 16.38
C LEU A 62 -20.70 -3.86 15.71
N GLY A 63 -20.96 -4.07 14.43
CA GLY A 63 -21.81 -3.21 13.58
C GLY A 63 -23.33 -3.36 13.74
N THR A 64 -23.84 -4.00 14.79
CA THR A 64 -25.29 -4.16 14.99
C THR A 64 -25.81 -3.79 16.37
N ILE A 65 -24.95 -3.48 17.35
CA ILE A 65 -25.42 -3.28 18.74
C ILE A 65 -25.72 -1.80 19.08
N PHE A 66 -25.31 -0.84 18.24
CA PHE A 66 -25.40 0.60 18.58
C PHE A 66 -25.95 1.54 17.49
N GLY A 67 -26.62 1.03 16.45
CA GLY A 67 -27.24 1.89 15.42
C GLY A 67 -26.25 2.76 14.62
N ALA A 68 -24.97 2.39 14.61
CA ALA A 68 -23.93 3.11 13.89
C ALA A 68 -23.74 2.54 12.48
N ASP A 69 -23.60 3.47 11.53
CA ASP A 69 -23.42 3.26 10.10
C ASP A 69 -22.47 2.11 9.75
N THR A 70 -22.76 1.44 8.65
CA THR A 70 -21.97 0.35 8.08
C THR A 70 -20.49 0.72 8.02
N VAL A 71 -19.69 0.22 8.97
CA VAL A 71 -18.23 0.40 8.94
C VAL A 71 -17.65 -0.51 7.86
N SER A 72 -17.45 0.03 6.66
CA SER A 72 -16.70 -0.62 5.59
C SER A 72 -15.21 -0.46 5.86
N GLY A 73 -14.46 -1.56 5.79
CA GLY A 73 -13.03 -1.52 5.94
C GLY A 73 -12.31 -2.47 5.00
N THR A 74 -11.16 -2.05 4.51
CA THR A 74 -10.29 -2.82 3.65
C THR A 74 -9.12 -3.32 4.48
N ASN A 75 -8.85 -4.62 4.46
CA ASN A 75 -7.65 -5.18 5.06
C ASN A 75 -6.67 -5.54 3.92
N MET A 76 -5.46 -5.00 3.99
CA MET A 76 -4.39 -5.32 3.04
C MET A 76 -3.22 -5.96 3.77
N LEU A 77 -2.66 -6.97 3.13
CA LEU A 77 -1.59 -7.79 3.67
C LEU A 77 -0.46 -7.89 2.65
N TRP A 78 0.75 -7.61 3.11
CA TRP A 78 1.97 -7.80 2.37
C TRP A 78 2.80 -8.88 3.05
N GLN A 79 3.11 -9.93 2.32
CA GLN A 79 3.91 -11.05 2.80
C GLN A 79 5.12 -11.22 1.90
N THR A 80 6.31 -11.30 2.49
CA THR A 80 7.53 -11.64 1.75
C THR A 80 7.86 -13.12 1.88
N PRO A 81 8.55 -13.70 0.88
CA PRO A 81 9.12 -15.05 1.00
C PRO A 81 10.07 -15.22 2.19
N MET A 82 10.63 -14.11 2.69
CA MET A 82 11.55 -14.07 3.84
C MET A 82 10.83 -14.05 5.20
N GLY A 83 9.51 -14.25 5.26
CA GLY A 83 8.77 -14.35 6.53
C GLY A 83 8.34 -13.02 7.15
N THR A 84 8.50 -11.88 6.45
CA THR A 84 7.98 -10.60 6.92
C THR A 84 6.52 -10.44 6.51
N LEU A 85 5.67 -10.07 7.46
CA LEU A 85 4.25 -9.85 7.28
C LEU A 85 3.87 -8.43 7.73
N ILE A 86 3.28 -7.65 6.82
CA ILE A 86 2.68 -6.35 7.15
C ILE A 86 1.18 -6.45 6.91
N THR A 87 0.41 -6.07 7.92
CA THR A 87 -1.05 -6.01 7.84
C THR A 87 -1.50 -4.58 8.11
N ILE A 88 -2.28 -4.01 7.19
CA ILE A 88 -2.83 -2.65 7.32
C ILE A 88 -4.33 -2.72 7.12
N GLN A 89 -5.07 -2.14 8.07
CA GLN A 89 -6.51 -2.02 7.98
C GLN A 89 -6.89 -0.57 7.71
N PHE A 90 -7.67 -0.41 6.67
CA PHE A 90 -8.28 0.82 6.24
C PHE A 90 -9.73 0.84 6.67
N VAL A 91 -10.18 1.94 7.27
CA VAL A 91 -11.59 2.18 7.58
C VAL A 91 -11.92 3.57 7.04
N ASN A 92 -13.01 3.70 6.30
CA ASN A 92 -13.34 4.92 5.54
C ASN A 92 -12.17 5.35 4.63
N SER A 93 -11.56 4.39 3.93
CA SER A 93 -10.44 4.58 2.99
C SER A 93 -9.15 5.15 3.59
N LYS A 94 -8.99 5.08 4.92
CA LYS A 94 -7.82 5.61 5.65
C LYS A 94 -7.22 4.58 6.59
N VAL A 95 -5.90 4.58 6.73
CA VAL A 95 -5.17 3.70 7.68
C VAL A 95 -5.65 3.96 9.10
N ARG A 96 -6.16 2.90 9.75
CA ARG A 96 -6.53 2.91 11.18
C ARG A 96 -5.67 1.97 12.00
N LEU A 97 -5.33 0.82 11.44
CA LEU A 97 -4.47 -0.15 12.10
C LEU A 97 -3.30 -0.50 11.19
N LYS A 98 -2.12 -0.64 11.78
CA LYS A 98 -0.93 -1.13 11.10
C LYS A 98 -0.20 -2.10 12.03
N THR A 99 0.20 -3.24 11.49
CA THR A 99 0.94 -4.29 12.23
C THR A 99 2.09 -4.76 11.35
N PHE A 100 3.27 -4.87 11.97
CA PHE A 100 4.47 -5.43 11.34
C PHE A 100 4.89 -6.64 12.18
N THR A 101 4.90 -7.81 11.55
CA THR A 101 5.32 -9.07 12.17
C THR A 101 6.51 -9.60 11.39
N ASN A 102 7.61 -9.88 12.09
CA ASN A 102 8.75 -10.59 11.53
C ASN A 102 8.73 -12.02 12.09
N GLN A 103 8.56 -13.01 11.22
CA GLN A 103 8.68 -14.42 11.58
C GLN A 103 10.16 -14.78 11.49
N LEU A 104 10.90 -14.55 12.59
CA LEU A 104 12.27 -15.02 12.78
C LEU A 104 12.29 -16.52 13.08
#